data_AF-A0AAD4HCE6-F1
#
_entry.id   AF-A0AAD4HCE6-F1
#
_cell.length_a   1.000
_cell.length_b   1.000
_cell.length_c   1.000
_cell.angle_alpha   90.00
_cell.angle_beta   90.00
_cell.angle_gamma   90.00
#
_symmetry.space_group_name_H-M   'P 1'
#
loop_
_entity.id
_entity.type
_entity.pdbx_description
1 polymer ?
#
loop_
_entity_poly.entity_id
_entity_poly.type
_entity_poly.pdbx_seq_one_letter_code
_entity_poly.pdbx_strand_id
1 'polypeptide(L)'
;REDVYSYEYEDGPGPDPKNLAFDTKNGFKTPWNRKIIDLLLGELRRRGDEERWPVSRSEAYFREILQDRYRRLRTVWTGAQPKVTEKGVLETPVEVEVRLIAKKDEILKVTRQTTRRRNTDDKEEDLLAWQWLQKLVKTLGECSMSSEESDLENDIETVLRVKNMVWRRAIERELDIVDHQRLVDDDIF
;
A
#
# COMPACT_ATOMS: atom_id res chain seq x y z
N ARG A 1 19.63 22.78 -15.06
CA ARG A 1 20.04 21.84 -16.16
C ARG A 1 21.54 21.91 -16.34
N GLU A 2 22.08 23.13 -16.36
CA GLU A 2 23.49 23.43 -16.13
C GLU A 2 23.99 22.73 -14.85
N ASP A 3 23.23 22.78 -13.76
CA ASP A 3 23.57 22.12 -12.48
C ASP A 3 23.78 20.60 -12.58
N VAL A 4 22.97 19.90 -13.39
CA VAL A 4 23.11 18.44 -13.61
C VAL A 4 24.41 18.16 -14.37
N TYR A 5 24.67 18.95 -15.41
CA TYR A 5 25.88 18.79 -16.21
C TYR A 5 27.13 19.14 -15.41
N SER A 6 27.13 20.27 -14.73
CA SER A 6 28.27 20.72 -13.92
C SER A 6 28.55 19.76 -12.78
N TYR A 7 27.54 19.19 -12.11
CA TYR A 7 27.75 18.16 -11.09
C TYR A 7 28.33 16.85 -11.66
N GLU A 8 27.94 16.45 -12.87
CA GLU A 8 28.40 15.21 -13.47
C GLU A 8 29.79 15.29 -14.11
N TYR A 9 30.19 16.48 -14.59
CA TYR A 9 31.40 16.64 -15.42
C TYR A 9 32.35 17.77 -15.01
N GLU A 10 31.93 18.69 -14.13
CA GLU A 10 32.69 19.92 -13.81
C GLU A 10 32.82 20.15 -12.29
N ASP A 11 32.66 19.09 -11.48
CA ASP A 11 32.68 19.16 -10.01
C ASP A 11 31.76 20.26 -9.42
N GLY A 12 30.66 20.53 -10.10
CA GLY A 12 29.66 21.50 -9.70
C GLY A 12 28.89 21.11 -8.43
N PRO A 13 28.06 22.02 -7.89
CA PRO A 13 27.28 21.75 -6.69
C PRO A 13 26.28 20.61 -6.92
N GLY A 14 26.12 19.75 -5.93
CA GLY A 14 25.13 18.67 -5.96
C GLY A 14 23.69 19.17 -5.82
N PRO A 15 22.70 18.26 -5.89
CA PRO A 15 21.29 18.59 -5.76
C PRO A 15 20.97 19.32 -4.45
N ASP A 16 20.17 20.38 -4.52
CA ASP A 16 19.71 21.14 -3.35
C ASP A 16 18.75 20.28 -2.50
N PRO A 17 19.07 19.99 -1.22
CA PRO A 17 18.20 19.25 -0.32
C PRO A 17 16.83 19.90 -0.08
N LYS A 18 16.70 21.23 -0.24
CA LYS A 18 15.45 21.97 -0.04
C LYS A 18 14.60 22.07 -1.30
N ASN A 19 15.19 21.83 -2.47
CA ASN A 19 14.53 21.92 -3.77
C ASN A 19 14.97 20.77 -4.68
N LEU A 20 14.61 19.54 -4.28
CA LEU A 20 15.01 18.34 -5.00
C LEU A 20 14.30 18.22 -6.36
N ALA A 21 15.08 18.18 -7.43
CA ALA A 21 14.59 17.98 -8.80
C ALA A 21 15.34 16.85 -9.50
N PHE A 22 14.61 15.78 -9.83
CA PHE A 22 15.16 14.65 -10.59
C PHE A 22 15.48 15.05 -12.04
N ASP A 23 16.59 14.51 -12.56
CA ASP A 23 16.80 14.46 -14.00
C ASP A 23 16.01 13.28 -14.59
N THR A 24 14.91 13.60 -15.26
CA THR A 24 14.00 12.61 -15.87
C THR A 24 14.46 12.14 -17.25
N LYS A 25 15.46 12.80 -17.87
CA LYS A 25 16.00 12.37 -19.16
C LYS A 25 16.79 11.09 -19.02
N ASN A 26 17.68 11.04 -18.03
CA ASN A 26 18.54 9.90 -17.79
C ASN A 26 17.90 8.89 -16.83
N GLY A 27 18.67 7.92 -16.34
CA GLY A 27 18.19 6.92 -15.37
C GLY A 27 18.56 7.28 -13.93
N PHE A 28 18.06 6.52 -12.96
CA PHE A 28 18.38 6.72 -11.53
C PHE A 28 19.84 6.41 -11.17
N LYS A 29 20.58 5.76 -12.07
CA LYS A 29 21.99 5.39 -11.87
C LYS A 29 22.95 6.57 -12.14
N THR A 30 22.46 7.68 -12.69
CA THR A 30 23.31 8.85 -12.89
C THR A 30 23.76 9.42 -11.54
N PRO A 31 24.96 10.05 -11.47
CA PRO A 31 25.45 10.65 -10.24
C PRO A 31 24.42 11.59 -9.61
N TRP A 32 23.78 12.44 -10.41
CA TRP A 32 22.76 13.40 -9.94
C TRP A 32 21.57 12.69 -9.28
N ASN A 33 20.91 11.78 -9.99
CA ASN A 33 19.72 11.09 -9.48
C ASN A 33 20.04 10.15 -8.32
N ARG A 34 21.22 9.52 -8.33
CA ARG A 34 21.70 8.71 -7.22
C ARG A 34 21.84 9.55 -5.96
N LYS A 35 22.43 10.74 -6.07
CA LYS A 35 22.58 11.66 -4.93
C LYS A 35 21.23 12.10 -4.36
N ILE A 36 20.24 12.37 -5.21
CA ILE A 36 18.87 12.67 -4.77
C ILE A 36 18.27 11.49 -4.00
N ILE A 37 18.42 10.26 -4.50
CA ILE A 37 17.92 9.06 -3.81
C ILE A 37 18.61 8.89 -2.45
N ASP A 38 19.92 9.14 -2.36
CA ASP A 38 20.65 9.08 -1.10
C ASP A 38 20.18 10.15 -0.10
N LEU A 39 19.88 11.38 -0.56
CA LEU A 39 19.30 12.43 0.28
C LEU A 39 17.91 12.04 0.82
N LEU A 40 17.04 11.53 -0.05
CA LEU A 40 15.70 11.07 0.33
C LEU A 40 15.75 9.88 1.30
N LEU A 41 16.69 8.97 1.10
CA LEU A 41 16.90 7.82 1.97
C LEU A 41 17.37 8.25 3.37
N GLY A 42 18.27 9.23 3.45
CA GLY A 42 18.69 9.82 4.72
C GLY A 42 17.54 10.48 5.47
N GLU A 43 16.70 11.23 4.74
CA GLU A 43 15.53 11.90 5.32
C GLU A 43 14.45 10.91 5.79
N LEU A 44 14.20 9.84 5.02
CA LEU A 44 13.27 8.77 5.43
C LEU A 44 13.70 8.09 6.73
N ARG A 45 15.01 7.86 6.90
CA ARG A 45 15.56 7.30 8.14
C ARG A 45 15.37 8.24 9.31
N ARG A 46 15.80 9.50 9.14
CA ARG A 46 15.68 10.53 10.16
C ARG A 46 14.25 10.62 10.69
N ARG A 47 13.26 10.66 9.78
CA ARG A 47 11.84 10.67 10.16
C ARG A 47 11.38 9.36 10.80
N GLY A 48 11.83 8.22 10.28
CA GLY A 48 11.49 6.92 10.86
C GLY A 48 11.95 6.79 12.32
N ASP A 49 13.14 7.33 12.63
CA ASP A 49 13.69 7.35 14.00
C ASP A 49 12.95 8.37 14.89
N GLU A 50 12.69 9.58 14.39
CA GLU A 50 11.98 10.64 15.12
C GLU A 50 10.52 10.28 15.42
N GLU A 51 9.81 9.74 14.44
CA GLU A 51 8.41 9.34 14.54
C GLU A 51 8.23 7.93 15.11
N ARG A 52 9.33 7.25 15.46
CA ARG A 52 9.36 5.89 16.05
C ARG A 52 8.49 4.91 15.27
N TRP A 53 8.70 4.82 13.96
CA TRP A 53 7.87 3.98 13.11
C TRP A 53 7.89 2.52 13.59
N PRO A 54 6.72 1.85 13.67
CA PRO A 54 6.59 0.52 14.28
C PRO A 54 7.30 -0.58 13.48
N VAL A 55 7.72 -0.28 12.25
CA VAL A 55 8.34 -1.24 11.35
C VAL A 55 9.71 -0.74 10.93
N SER A 56 10.76 -1.39 11.45
CA SER A 56 12.12 -1.20 10.95
C SER A 56 12.31 -2.01 9.66
N ARG A 57 12.79 -1.35 8.60
CA ARG A 57 13.13 -1.97 7.32
C ARG A 57 14.58 -1.66 6.96
N SER A 58 15.19 -2.54 6.17
CA SER A 58 16.59 -2.36 5.75
C SER A 58 16.76 -1.16 4.82
N GLU A 59 17.98 -0.64 4.75
CA GLU A 59 18.33 0.43 3.80
C GLU A 59 18.02 0.01 2.36
N ALA A 60 18.40 -1.22 2.02
CA ALA A 60 18.23 -1.78 0.69
C ALA A 60 16.76 -1.76 0.28
N TYR A 61 15.85 -2.08 1.21
CA TYR A 61 14.41 -2.02 0.98
C TYR A 61 13.94 -0.60 0.62
N PHE A 62 14.29 0.41 1.41
CA PHE A 62 13.89 1.79 1.13
C PHE A 62 14.52 2.31 -0.18
N ARG A 63 15.77 1.95 -0.42
CA ARG A 63 16.48 2.29 -1.66
C ARG A 63 15.76 1.71 -2.88
N GLU A 64 15.33 0.45 -2.82
CA GLU A 64 14.55 -0.16 -3.90
C GLU A 64 13.20 0.53 -4.12
N ILE A 65 12.49 0.89 -3.04
CA ILE A 65 11.24 1.65 -3.14
C ILE A 65 11.48 3.00 -3.84
N LEU A 66 12.50 3.74 -3.43
CA LEU A 66 12.81 5.04 -4.04
C LEU A 66 13.17 4.89 -5.53
N GLN A 67 13.95 3.87 -5.88
CA GLN A 67 14.27 3.56 -7.27
C GLN A 67 13.01 3.17 -8.08
N ASP A 68 12.10 2.38 -7.49
CA ASP A 68 10.83 2.04 -8.13
C ASP A 68 9.93 3.27 -8.33
N ARG A 69 9.86 4.15 -7.33
CA ARG A 69 9.13 5.42 -7.43
C ARG A 69 9.70 6.31 -8.53
N TYR A 70 11.02 6.42 -8.63
CA TYR A 70 11.66 7.12 -9.75
C TYR A 70 11.31 6.48 -11.10
N ARG A 71 11.38 5.16 -11.23
CA ARG A 71 11.03 4.47 -12.49
C ARG A 71 9.60 4.79 -12.92
N ARG A 72 8.65 4.79 -11.98
CA ARG A 72 7.26 5.18 -12.25
C ARG A 72 7.14 6.64 -12.66
N LEU A 73 7.82 7.56 -11.95
CA LEU A 73 7.86 8.98 -12.29
C LEU A 73 8.36 9.18 -13.72
N ARG A 74 9.47 8.54 -14.09
CA ARG A 74 10.05 8.64 -15.44
C ARG A 74 9.09 8.12 -16.50
N THR A 75 8.41 7.01 -16.25
CA THR A 75 7.39 6.47 -17.18
C THR A 75 6.25 7.47 -17.41
N VAL A 76 5.75 8.11 -16.35
CA VAL A 76 4.71 9.13 -16.45
C VAL A 76 5.22 10.35 -17.20
N TRP A 77 6.39 10.87 -16.83
CA TRP A 77 7.01 12.04 -17.46
C TRP A 77 7.26 11.81 -18.96
N THR A 78 7.81 10.66 -19.32
CA THR A 78 8.08 10.27 -20.72
C THR A 78 6.77 10.14 -21.50
N GLY A 79 5.74 9.57 -20.87
CA GLY A 79 4.40 9.47 -21.46
C GLY A 79 3.71 10.83 -21.67
N ALA A 80 4.09 11.84 -20.88
CA ALA A 80 3.60 13.21 -20.96
C ALA A 80 4.40 14.11 -21.91
N GLN A 81 5.52 13.64 -22.47
CA GLN A 81 6.23 14.41 -23.50
C GLN A 81 5.40 14.50 -24.79
N PRO A 82 5.49 15.62 -25.54
CA PRO A 82 4.92 15.73 -26.87
C PRO A 82 5.45 14.65 -27.80
N LYS A 83 4.58 14.07 -28.60
CA LYS A 83 4.93 13.05 -29.60
C LYS A 83 4.79 13.59 -31.01
N VAL A 84 5.45 12.95 -31.95
CA VAL A 84 5.25 13.24 -33.37
C VAL A 84 3.94 12.57 -33.81
N THR A 85 3.04 13.36 -34.38
CA THR A 85 1.76 12.91 -34.93
C THR A 85 1.97 12.13 -36.23
N GLU A 86 0.93 11.45 -36.72
CA GLU A 86 0.95 10.73 -38.00
C GLU A 86 1.31 11.62 -39.20
N LYS A 87 1.07 12.93 -39.08
CA LYS A 87 1.40 13.94 -40.10
C LYS A 87 2.85 14.43 -40.01
N GLY A 88 3.67 13.86 -39.12
CA GLY A 88 5.06 14.27 -38.91
C GLY A 88 5.23 15.56 -38.10
N VAL A 89 4.14 16.13 -37.56
CA VAL A 89 4.15 17.37 -36.77
C VAL A 89 4.18 17.05 -35.28
N LEU A 90 4.91 17.81 -34.48
CA LEU A 90 4.95 17.65 -33.03
C LEU A 90 3.59 18.04 -32.41
N GLU A 91 3.08 17.22 -31.50
CA GLU A 91 1.87 17.53 -30.73
C GLU A 91 1.98 18.90 -30.05
N THR A 92 0.93 19.69 -30.17
CA THR A 92 0.73 20.92 -29.39
C THR A 92 0.44 20.59 -27.92
N PRO A 93 0.64 21.54 -26.99
CA PRO A 93 0.31 21.31 -25.57
C PRO A 93 -1.14 20.85 -25.35
N VAL A 94 -2.08 21.37 -26.14
CA VAL A 94 -3.51 21.01 -26.07
C VAL A 94 -3.72 19.55 -26.51
N GLU A 95 -3.07 19.12 -27.59
CA GLU A 95 -3.15 17.72 -28.06
C GLU A 95 -2.53 16.75 -27.05
N VAL A 96 -1.41 17.14 -26.42
CA VAL A 96 -0.80 16.35 -25.32
C VAL A 96 -1.77 16.20 -24.16
N GLU A 97 -2.41 17.29 -23.74
CA GLU A 97 -3.38 17.29 -22.64
C GLU A 97 -4.57 16.36 -22.95
N VAL A 98 -5.17 16.51 -24.13
CA VAL A 98 -6.29 15.66 -24.59
C VAL A 98 -5.88 14.19 -24.56
N ARG A 99 -4.68 13.85 -25.06
CA ARG A 99 -4.15 12.49 -25.03
C ARG A 99 -3.95 11.96 -23.61
N LEU A 100 -3.46 12.79 -22.69
CA LEU A 100 -3.25 12.40 -21.30
C LEU A 100 -4.58 12.17 -20.56
N ILE A 101 -5.59 13.00 -20.81
CA ILE A 101 -6.95 12.82 -20.28
C ILE A 101 -7.55 11.52 -20.79
N ALA A 102 -7.52 11.29 -22.10
CA ALA A 102 -8.05 10.06 -22.71
C ALA A 102 -7.38 8.79 -22.13
N LYS A 103 -6.05 8.82 -21.97
CA LYS A 103 -5.31 7.71 -21.35
C LYS A 103 -5.68 7.50 -19.89
N LYS A 104 -5.88 8.56 -19.12
CA LYS A 104 -6.33 8.48 -17.73
C LYS A 104 -7.71 7.82 -17.63
N ASP A 105 -8.64 8.21 -18.51
CA ASP A 105 -9.99 7.66 -18.54
C ASP A 105 -10.00 6.18 -18.92
N GLU A 106 -9.15 5.77 -19.86
CA GLU A 106 -8.95 4.36 -20.23
C GLU A 106 -8.44 3.54 -19.03
N ILE A 107 -7.41 4.02 -18.33
CA ILE A 107 -6.86 3.36 -17.13
C ILE A 107 -7.93 3.25 -16.04
N LEU A 108 -8.71 4.31 -15.81
CA LEU A 108 -9.80 4.29 -14.83
C LEU A 108 -10.89 3.29 -15.22
N LYS A 109 -11.22 3.19 -16.50
CA LYS A 109 -12.20 2.22 -17.01
C LYS A 109 -11.73 0.78 -16.77
N VAL A 110 -10.48 0.47 -17.12
CA VAL A 110 -9.88 -0.85 -16.86
C VAL A 110 -9.86 -1.15 -15.36
N THR A 111 -9.41 -0.20 -14.54
CA THR A 111 -9.36 -0.37 -13.07
C THR A 111 -10.73 -0.70 -12.50
N ARG A 112 -11.77 0.07 -12.88
CA ARG A 112 -13.17 -0.19 -12.46
C ARG A 112 -13.64 -1.58 -12.88
N GLN A 113 -13.31 -2.02 -14.09
CA GLN A 113 -13.66 -3.35 -14.57
C GLN A 113 -12.97 -4.45 -13.77
N THR A 114 -11.68 -4.30 -13.47
CA THR A 114 -10.93 -5.26 -12.64
C THR A 114 -11.48 -5.34 -11.23
N THR A 115 -11.79 -4.20 -10.59
CA THR A 115 -12.43 -4.17 -9.26
C THR A 115 -13.78 -4.86 -9.27
N ARG A 116 -14.62 -4.60 -10.30
CA ARG A 116 -15.93 -5.26 -10.42
C ARG A 116 -15.81 -6.78 -10.54
N ARG A 117 -14.83 -7.29 -11.30
CA ARG A 117 -14.59 -8.74 -11.44
C ARG A 117 -14.17 -9.40 -10.14
N ARG A 118 -13.22 -8.79 -9.41
CA ARG A 118 -12.84 -9.29 -8.07
C ARG A 118 -14.03 -9.34 -7.13
N ASN A 119 -14.80 -8.27 -7.07
CA ASN A 119 -15.98 -8.19 -6.20
C ASN A 119 -17.12 -9.14 -6.63
N THR A 120 -17.11 -9.72 -7.83
CA THR A 120 -18.07 -10.78 -8.21
C THR A 120 -17.56 -12.16 -7.87
N ASP A 121 -16.27 -12.42 -8.04
CA ASP A 121 -15.65 -13.71 -7.72
C ASP A 121 -15.63 -13.96 -6.19
N ASP A 122 -15.45 -12.89 -5.39
CA ASP A 122 -15.48 -12.97 -3.92
C ASP A 122 -16.90 -13.28 -3.36
N LYS A 123 -17.98 -13.13 -4.14
CA LYS A 123 -19.35 -13.35 -3.65
C LYS A 123 -19.71 -14.83 -3.47
N GLU A 124 -19.14 -15.72 -4.29
CA GLU A 124 -19.39 -17.16 -4.17
C GLU A 124 -18.62 -17.77 -2.99
N GLU A 125 -17.37 -17.33 -2.77
CA GLU A 125 -16.60 -17.70 -1.58
C GLU A 125 -17.24 -17.16 -0.29
N ASP A 126 -17.75 -15.92 -0.31
CA ASP A 126 -18.49 -15.35 0.82
C ASP A 126 -19.74 -16.17 1.15
N LEU A 127 -20.52 -16.60 0.14
CA LEU A 127 -21.73 -17.39 0.37
C LEU A 127 -21.46 -18.71 1.12
N LEU A 128 -20.39 -19.42 0.74
CA LEU A 128 -19.97 -20.65 1.43
C LEU A 128 -19.49 -20.35 2.86
N ALA A 129 -18.76 -19.25 3.06
CA ALA A 129 -18.32 -18.82 4.38
C ALA A 129 -19.51 -18.45 5.29
N TRP A 130 -20.52 -17.76 4.75
CA TRP A 130 -21.75 -17.40 5.47
C TRP A 130 -22.62 -18.62 5.78
N GLN A 131 -22.73 -19.58 4.86
CA GLN A 131 -23.43 -20.85 5.12
C GLN A 131 -22.73 -21.69 6.18
N TRP A 132 -21.39 -21.73 6.16
CA TRP A 132 -20.61 -22.39 7.21
C TRP A 132 -20.81 -21.73 8.57
N LEU A 133 -20.76 -20.40 8.63
CA LEU A 133 -21.01 -19.65 9.88
C LEU A 133 -22.43 -19.87 10.39
N GLN A 134 -23.43 -19.87 9.50
CA GLN A 134 -24.82 -20.15 9.87
C GLN A 134 -24.97 -21.57 10.42
N LYS A 135 -24.32 -22.56 9.79
CA LYS A 135 -24.29 -23.94 10.29
C LYS A 135 -23.66 -24.01 11.67
N LEU A 136 -22.52 -23.35 11.85
CA LEU A 136 -21.79 -23.29 13.13
C LEU A 136 -22.65 -22.69 14.25
N VAL A 137 -23.30 -21.55 13.99
CA VAL A 137 -24.20 -20.89 14.95
C VAL A 137 -25.40 -21.77 15.28
N LYS A 138 -26.00 -22.46 14.31
CA LYS A 138 -27.11 -23.39 14.57
C LYS A 138 -26.66 -24.58 15.42
N THR A 139 -25.55 -25.22 15.06
CA THR A 139 -25.02 -26.38 15.80
C THR A 139 -24.56 -26.03 17.21
N LEU A 140 -24.00 -24.83 17.41
CA LEU A 140 -23.57 -24.38 18.74
C LEU A 140 -24.75 -23.79 19.53
N GLY A 141 -25.74 -23.18 18.87
CA GLY A 141 -26.92 -22.61 19.53
C GLY A 141 -27.89 -23.66 20.06
N GLU A 142 -28.11 -24.76 19.33
CA GLU A 142 -28.99 -25.85 19.77
C GLU A 142 -28.35 -26.73 20.87
N CYS A 143 -27.02 -26.78 20.97
CA CYS A 143 -26.31 -27.59 21.98
C CYS A 143 -25.67 -26.79 23.13
N SER A 144 -25.73 -25.45 23.13
CA SER A 144 -25.13 -24.61 24.20
C SER A 144 -26.15 -24.02 25.17
N MET A 145 -27.33 -24.63 25.31
CA MET A 145 -28.32 -24.25 26.32
C MET A 145 -28.99 -25.44 27.04
N SER A 146 -28.30 -26.58 27.19
CA SER A 146 -28.81 -27.68 28.01
C SER A 146 -27.78 -28.05 29.10
N SER A 147 -27.90 -27.39 30.26
CA SER A 147 -27.28 -27.85 31.50
C SER A 147 -28.28 -28.71 32.25
N GLU A 148 -28.19 -30.03 32.09
CA GLU A 148 -28.72 -30.99 33.07
C GLU A 148 -27.72 -32.17 33.17
N GLU A 149 -27.38 -32.52 34.40
CA GLU A 149 -26.48 -33.60 34.79
C GLU A 149 -26.94 -34.95 34.21
N SER A 150 -26.03 -35.70 33.59
CA SER A 150 -26.12 -37.15 33.52
C SER A 150 -24.74 -37.72 33.20
N ASP A 151 -24.11 -38.33 34.22
CA ASP A 151 -23.19 -39.43 34.02
C ASP A 151 -23.78 -40.41 33.00
N LEU A 152 -23.00 -40.87 32.02
CA LEU A 152 -22.93 -42.23 31.49
C LEU A 152 -21.98 -42.28 30.27
N GLU A 153 -20.79 -42.83 30.54
CA GLU A 153 -20.05 -43.83 29.77
C GLU A 153 -20.13 -43.84 28.22
N ASN A 154 -18.94 -43.68 27.60
CA ASN A 154 -18.58 -44.06 26.24
C ASN A 154 -19.35 -43.36 25.10
N ASP A 155 -18.88 -42.18 24.72
CA ASP A 155 -18.63 -41.90 23.30
C ASP A 155 -17.58 -40.80 23.15
N ILE A 156 -16.80 -40.89 22.07
CA ILE A 156 -15.60 -40.09 21.81
C ILE A 156 -15.94 -38.59 21.89
N GLU A 157 -15.54 -37.96 23.01
CA GLU A 157 -15.70 -36.53 23.21
C GLU A 157 -14.79 -35.80 22.22
N THR A 158 -15.37 -35.31 21.12
CA THR A 158 -14.65 -34.49 20.16
C THR A 158 -14.45 -33.11 20.77
N VAL A 159 -13.38 -32.97 21.56
CA VAL A 159 -12.94 -31.70 22.12
C VAL A 159 -12.45 -30.81 20.98
N LEU A 160 -13.35 -29.99 20.44
CA LEU A 160 -13.02 -28.94 19.47
C LEU A 160 -12.28 -27.82 20.19
N ARG A 161 -10.94 -27.89 20.15
CA ARG A 161 -10.10 -26.79 20.62
C ARG A 161 -10.15 -25.66 19.61
N VAL A 162 -10.69 -24.51 20.02
CA VAL A 162 -10.59 -23.28 19.23
C VAL A 162 -9.11 -23.01 18.98
N LYS A 163 -8.71 -22.99 17.69
CA LYS A 163 -7.34 -22.66 17.30
C LYS A 163 -7.05 -21.27 17.84
N ASN A 164 -6.17 -21.21 18.84
CA ASN A 164 -5.82 -19.96 19.50
C ASN A 164 -5.02 -19.11 18.51
N MET A 165 -5.75 -18.28 17.76
CA MET A 165 -5.17 -17.44 16.73
C MET A 165 -4.21 -16.47 17.40
N VAL A 166 -2.98 -16.34 16.90
CA VAL A 166 -1.93 -15.56 17.56
C VAL A 166 -2.37 -14.10 17.80
N TRP A 167 -3.25 -13.56 16.95
CA TRP A 167 -3.84 -12.23 17.10
C TRP A 167 -4.90 -12.12 18.23
N ARG A 168 -5.49 -13.23 18.69
CA ARG A 168 -6.42 -13.26 19.84
C ARG A 168 -5.74 -13.40 21.20
N ARG A 169 -4.42 -13.67 21.24
CA ARG A 169 -3.70 -13.89 22.51
C ARG A 169 -3.63 -12.65 23.41
N ALA A 170 -3.88 -11.47 22.85
CA ALA A 170 -3.85 -10.21 23.58
C ALA A 170 -5.10 -9.37 23.29
N ILE A 171 -6.25 -10.01 23.02
CA ILE A 171 -7.45 -9.26 22.66
C ILE A 171 -7.89 -8.31 23.78
N GLU A 172 -7.67 -8.67 25.04
CA GLU A 172 -7.89 -7.79 26.19
C GLU A 172 -7.02 -6.53 26.11
N ARG A 173 -5.73 -6.67 25.76
CA ARG A 173 -4.83 -5.52 25.56
C ARG A 173 -5.27 -4.63 24.40
N GLU A 174 -5.70 -5.22 23.29
CA GLU A 174 -6.15 -4.45 22.13
C GLU A 174 -7.50 -3.75 22.40
N LEU A 175 -8.41 -4.39 23.15
CA LEU A 175 -9.66 -3.79 23.62
C LEU A 175 -9.40 -2.68 24.64
N ASP A 176 -8.45 -2.84 25.56
CA ASP A 176 -8.04 -1.80 26.50
C ASP A 176 -7.53 -0.54 25.77
N ILE A 177 -6.81 -0.70 24.66
CA ILE A 177 -6.36 0.43 23.83
C ILE A 177 -7.55 1.16 23.20
N VAL A 178 -8.53 0.41 22.68
CA VAL A 178 -9.76 0.98 22.10
C VAL A 178 -10.59 1.69 23.15
N ASP A 179 -10.72 1.12 24.34
CA ASP A 179 -11.48 1.72 25.44
C ASP A 179 -10.77 2.94 26.02
N HIS A 180 -9.43 2.94 26.10
CA HIS A 180 -8.68 4.15 26.45
C HIS A 180 -8.87 5.26 25.41
N GLN A 181 -8.87 4.93 24.12
CA GLN A 181 -9.11 5.92 23.07
C GLN A 181 -10.52 6.51 23.16
N ARG A 182 -11.53 5.69 23.47
CA ARG A 182 -12.92 6.14 23.69
C ARG A 182 -13.05 7.08 24.88
N LEU A 183 -12.35 6.80 25.98
CA LEU A 183 -12.34 7.68 27.15
C LEU A 183 -11.66 9.02 26.86
N VAL A 184 -10.63 9.05 26.01
CA VAL A 184 -9.97 10.30 25.58
C VAL A 184 -10.86 11.08 24.62
N ASP A 185 -11.57 10.41 23.73
CA ASP A 185 -12.44 11.05 22.74
C ASP A 185 -13.75 11.58 23.35
N ASP A 186 -14.26 10.97 24.43
CA ASP A 186 -15.41 11.47 25.20
C ASP A 186 -15.11 12.79 25.96
N ASP A 187 -13.83 13.10 26.23
CA ASP A 187 -13.39 14.37 26.85
C ASP A 187 -13.24 15.51 25.81
N ILE A 188 -13.51 15.25 24.52
CA ILE A 188 -13.35 16.20 23.40
C ILE A 188 -14.70 16.78 22.92
N PHE A 189 -15.84 16.43 23.54
CA PHE A 189 -17.16 17.03 23.27
C PHE A 189 -17.82 17.65 24.50
#